data_AF-A0A412JMN3-F1
#
_entry.id   AF-A0A412JMN3-F1
#
_cell.length_a   1.000
_cell.length_b   1.000
_cell.length_c   1.000
_cell.angle_alpha   90.00
_cell.angle_beta   90.00
_cell.angle_gamma   90.00
#
_symmetry.space_group_name_H-M   'P 1'
#
loop_
_entity.id
_entity.type
_entity.pdbx_description
1 polymer ?
#
loop_
_entity_poly.entity_id
_entity_poly.type
_entity_poly.pdbx_seq_one_letter_code
_entity_poly.pdbx_strand_id
1 'polypeptide(L)'
;MGTGFSARSGQAAVNVNRISGDSIEVTATCDSLAREVIILTEENIRIRNELLEKEEDPPPEVVHAPTGFQWFQIWIGRLAVAVLLLILIKRRLKPN
;
A
#
# COMPACT_ATOMS: atom_id res chain seq x y z
N MET A 1 37.51 -31.10 -36.96
CA MET A 1 37.19 -30.68 -35.59
C MET A 1 37.35 -29.17 -35.53
N GLY A 2 36.24 -28.42 -35.44
CA GLY A 2 36.27 -26.96 -35.43
C GLY A 2 36.47 -26.44 -34.00
N THR A 3 37.39 -25.50 -33.81
CA THR A 3 37.59 -24.79 -32.54
C THR A 3 36.55 -23.66 -32.45
N GLY A 4 35.63 -23.74 -31.49
CA GLY A 4 34.71 -22.65 -31.16
C GLY A 4 35.20 -21.87 -29.95
N PHE A 5 35.07 -20.55 -29.98
CA PHE A 5 35.39 -19.69 -28.84
C PHE A 5 34.09 -19.03 -28.34
N SER A 6 33.83 -19.14 -27.05
CA SER A 6 32.69 -18.51 -26.39
C SER A 6 33.20 -17.63 -25.27
N ALA A 7 32.77 -16.37 -25.26
CA ALA A 7 33.08 -15.40 -24.21
C ALA A 7 31.76 -14.85 -23.66
N ARG A 8 31.63 -14.87 -22.33
CA ARG A 8 30.46 -14.35 -21.62
C ARG A 8 30.90 -13.26 -20.65
N SER A 9 30.25 -12.12 -20.70
CA SER A 9 30.41 -11.02 -19.75
C SER A 9 29.03 -10.61 -19.24
N GLY A 10 28.71 -11.01 -18.01
CA GLY A 10 27.39 -10.80 -17.41
C GLY A 10 26.26 -11.45 -18.21
N GLN A 11 25.36 -10.61 -18.73
CA GLN A 11 24.21 -10.99 -19.57
C GLN A 11 24.49 -10.92 -21.08
N ALA A 12 25.72 -10.55 -21.48
CA ALA A 12 26.15 -10.58 -22.87
C ALA A 12 26.97 -11.84 -23.14
N ALA A 13 26.65 -12.56 -24.21
CA ALA A 13 27.38 -13.72 -24.66
C ALA A 13 27.73 -13.58 -26.14
N VAL A 14 28.97 -13.91 -26.49
CA VAL A 14 29.43 -13.97 -27.88
C VAL A 14 29.90 -15.38 -28.15
N ASN A 15 29.25 -16.04 -29.09
CA ASN A 15 29.62 -17.36 -29.56
C ASN A 15 30.24 -17.24 -30.96
N VAL A 16 31.46 -17.74 -31.11
CA VAL A 16 32.20 -17.73 -32.37
C VAL A 16 32.36 -19.17 -32.81
N ASN A 17 31.64 -19.55 -33.86
CA ASN A 17 31.70 -20.88 -34.44
C ASN A 17 32.38 -20.83 -35.82
N ARG A 18 33.27 -21.78 -36.09
CA ARG A 18 33.96 -21.87 -37.38
C ARG A 18 33.19 -22.82 -38.29
N ILE A 19 32.61 -22.29 -39.36
CA ILE A 19 31.94 -23.08 -40.40
C ILE A 19 32.99 -23.38 -41.49
N SER A 20 32.96 -24.60 -42.03
CA SER A 20 34.00 -25.16 -42.92
C SER A 20 34.46 -24.22 -44.04
N GLY A 21 35.77 -24.21 -44.31
CA GLY A 21 36.38 -23.54 -45.46
C GLY A 21 37.11 -22.26 -45.08
N ASP A 22 36.38 -21.21 -44.68
CA ASP A 22 36.96 -19.91 -44.26
C ASP A 22 35.96 -18.99 -43.54
N SER A 23 34.77 -19.48 -43.20
CA SER A 23 33.68 -18.64 -42.67
C SER A 23 33.56 -18.74 -41.15
N ILE A 24 33.37 -17.58 -40.51
CA ILE A 24 33.19 -17.46 -39.06
C ILE A 24 31.76 -16.97 -38.83
N GLU A 25 30.98 -17.75 -38.09
CA GLU A 25 29.66 -17.34 -37.61
C GLU A 25 29.83 -16.76 -36.20
N VAL A 26 29.47 -15.48 -36.06
CA VAL A 26 29.54 -14.76 -34.79
C VAL A 26 28.12 -14.45 -34.34
N THR A 27 27.69 -15.10 -33.25
CA THR A 27 26.39 -14.85 -32.62
C THR A 27 26.63 -14.03 -31.36
N ALA A 28 26.23 -12.76 -31.40
CA ALA A 28 26.25 -11.88 -30.24
C ALA A 28 24.84 -11.76 -29.66
N THR A 29 24.64 -12.27 -28.44
CA THR A 29 23.39 -12.16 -27.69
C THR A 29 23.60 -11.11 -26.60
N CYS A 30 22.95 -9.95 -26.76
CA CYS A 30 22.91 -8.89 -25.76
C CYS A 30 21.51 -8.87 -25.16
N ASP A 31 21.38 -9.30 -23.91
CA ASP A 31 20.08 -9.34 -23.25
C ASP A 31 19.74 -7.97 -22.63
N SER A 32 19.34 -7.02 -23.49
CA SER A 32 18.83 -5.72 -23.04
C SER A 32 17.54 -5.87 -22.22
N LEU A 33 16.76 -6.92 -22.51
CA LEU A 33 15.50 -7.20 -21.84
C LEU A 33 15.70 -7.71 -20.41
N ALA A 34 16.66 -8.61 -20.17
CA ALA A 34 16.96 -9.06 -18.81
C ALA A 34 17.49 -7.93 -17.92
N ARG A 35 18.21 -6.95 -18.47
CA ARG A 35 18.60 -5.76 -17.74
C ARG A 35 17.39 -4.90 -17.37
N GLU A 36 16.45 -4.73 -18.29
CA GLU A 36 15.21 -3.98 -18.06
C GLU A 36 14.34 -4.64 -16.99
N VAL A 37 14.20 -5.97 -17.04
CA VAL A 37 13.44 -6.75 -16.04
C VAL A 37 14.01 -6.57 -14.63
N ILE A 38 15.34 -6.60 -14.47
CA ILE A 38 15.96 -6.38 -13.15
C ILE A 38 15.62 -5.00 -12.60
N ILE A 39 15.75 -3.95 -13.42
CA ILE A 39 15.44 -2.57 -13.02
C ILE A 39 13.96 -2.45 -12.64
N LEU A 40 13.07 -2.96 -13.47
CA LEU A 40 11.62 -2.97 -13.21
C LEU A 40 11.28 -3.70 -11.91
N THR A 41 11.92 -4.83 -11.61
CA THR A 41 11.68 -5.56 -10.36
C THR A 41 12.11 -4.77 -9.14
N GLU A 42 13.22 -4.04 -9.22
CA GLU A 42 13.72 -3.21 -8.13
C GLU A 42 12.78 -2.01 -7.88
N GLU A 43 12.31 -1.35 -8.94
CA GLU A 43 11.33 -0.27 -8.81
C GLU A 43 10.01 -0.75 -8.22
N ASN A 44 9.55 -1.94 -8.62
CA ASN A 44 8.30 -2.52 -8.12
C ASN A 44 8.36 -2.81 -6.62
N ILE A 45 9.49 -3.36 -6.15
CA ILE A 45 9.73 -3.63 -4.73
C ILE A 45 9.76 -2.32 -3.93
N ARG A 46 10.43 -1.28 -4.45
CA ARG A 46 10.46 0.04 -3.80
C ARG A 46 9.07 0.64 -3.66
N ILE A 47 8.29 0.71 -4.75
CA ILE A 47 6.92 1.26 -4.73
C ILE A 47 6.05 0.48 -3.75
N ARG A 48 6.16 -0.85 -3.74
CA ARG A 48 5.40 -1.70 -2.85
C ARG A 48 5.75 -1.44 -1.37
N ASN A 49 7.02 -1.22 -1.05
CA ASN A 49 7.44 -0.90 0.31
C ASN A 49 6.93 0.47 0.75
N GLU A 50 6.99 1.49 -0.11
CA GLU A 50 6.44 2.82 0.17
C GLU A 50 4.91 2.78 0.39
N LEU A 51 4.19 1.94 -0.36
CA LEU A 51 2.77 1.73 -0.18
C LEU A 51 2.45 0.98 1.12
N LEU A 52 3.25 -0.04 1.47
CA LEU A 52 3.09 -0.77 2.72
C LEU A 52 3.31 0.14 3.94
N GLU A 53 4.36 0.95 3.90
CA GLU A 53 4.69 1.92 4.95
C GLU A 53 3.55 2.94 5.13
N LYS A 54 2.91 3.35 4.04
CA LYS A 54 1.74 4.25 4.07
C LYS A 54 0.43 3.59 4.52
N GLU A 55 0.28 2.28 4.32
CA GLU A 55 -0.85 1.52 4.89
C GLU A 55 -0.64 1.19 6.37
N GLU A 56 0.61 1.17 6.85
CA GLU A 56 0.97 0.88 8.24
C GLU A 56 0.78 2.08 9.19
N ASP A 57 0.50 3.28 8.64
CA ASP A 57 0.00 4.40 9.44
C ASP A 57 -1.27 3.95 10.18
N PRO A 58 -1.22 3.86 11.53
CA PRO A 58 -2.35 3.36 12.29
C PRO A 58 -3.57 4.23 11.98
N PRO A 59 -4.77 3.63 11.79
CA PRO A 59 -5.98 4.39 11.52
C PRO A 59 -6.11 5.49 12.57
N PRO A 60 -6.47 6.73 12.17
CA PRO A 60 -6.47 7.88 13.07
C PRO A 60 -7.22 7.48 14.32
N GLU A 61 -6.51 7.47 15.45
CA GLU A 61 -7.03 7.03 16.73
C GLU A 61 -8.29 7.85 16.97
N VAL A 62 -9.46 7.20 16.88
CA VAL A 62 -10.76 7.85 17.05
C VAL A 62 -10.97 8.06 18.54
N VAL A 63 -10.04 8.75 19.17
CA VAL A 63 -10.11 9.18 20.55
C VAL A 63 -11.22 10.22 20.61
N HIS A 64 -12.32 9.81 21.24
CA HIS A 64 -13.43 10.66 21.72
C HIS A 64 -14.69 10.76 20.87
N ALA A 65 -15.04 9.74 20.08
CA ALA A 65 -16.46 9.52 19.82
C ALA A 65 -17.11 9.06 21.14
N PRO A 66 -18.05 9.82 21.74
CA PRO A 66 -18.75 9.34 22.93
C PRO A 66 -19.41 8.01 22.57
N THR A 67 -19.19 6.98 23.39
CA THR A 67 -19.85 5.70 23.21
C THR A 67 -21.36 5.95 23.16
N GLY A 68 -22.09 5.27 22.27
CA GLY A 68 -23.53 5.53 22.07
C GLY A 68 -24.31 5.54 23.40
N PHE A 69 -23.87 4.75 24.37
CA PHE A 69 -24.40 4.72 25.73
C PHE A 69 -24.24 6.03 26.53
N GLN A 70 -23.08 6.70 26.46
CA GLN A 70 -22.86 8.01 27.08
C GLN A 70 -23.80 9.08 26.48
N TRP A 71 -24.08 8.99 25.18
CA TRP A 71 -25.02 9.88 24.52
C TRP A 71 -26.45 9.72 25.06
N PHE A 72 -26.89 8.49 25.30
CA PHE A 72 -28.21 8.22 25.92
C PHE A 72 -28.32 8.81 27.33
N GLN A 73 -27.25 8.73 28.14
CA GLN A 73 -27.24 9.30 29.50
C GLN A 73 -27.41 10.82 29.51
N ILE A 74 -26.72 11.53 28.62
CA ILE A 74 -26.83 12.99 28.48
C ILE A 74 -28.25 13.39 28.07
N TRP A 75 -28.86 12.63 27.14
CA TRP A 75 -30.22 12.88 26.68
C TRP A 75 -31.28 12.65 27.76
N ILE A 76 -31.19 11.55 28.50
CA ILE A 76 -32.10 11.25 29.60
C ILE A 76 -32.01 12.30 30.71
N GLY A 77 -30.80 12.76 31.05
CA GLY A 77 -30.60 13.83 32.03
C GLY A 77 -31.29 15.14 31.61
N ARG A 78 -31.14 15.56 30.34
CA ARG A 78 -31.81 16.76 29.81
C ARG A 78 -33.33 16.63 29.83
N LEU A 79 -33.85 15.45 29.46
CA LEU A 79 -35.28 15.18 29.46
C LEU A 79 -35.87 15.25 30.89
N ALA A 80 -35.18 14.68 31.88
CA ALA A 80 -35.61 14.73 33.28
C ALA A 80 -35.68 16.17 33.83
N VAL A 81 -34.69 17.01 33.52
CA VAL A 81 -34.68 18.42 33.93
C VAL A 81 -35.83 19.19 33.29
N ALA A 82 -36.10 18.97 31.99
CA ALA A 82 -37.21 19.60 31.30
C ALA A 82 -38.57 19.22 31.92
N VAL A 83 -38.77 17.95 32.26
CA VAL A 83 -39.98 17.47 32.93
C VAL A 83 -40.13 18.10 34.32
N LEU A 84 -39.05 18.19 35.10
CA LEU A 84 -39.05 18.84 36.42
C LEU A 84 -39.45 20.31 36.34
N LEU A 85 -38.91 21.06 35.36
CA LEU A 85 -39.29 22.44 35.13
C LEU A 85 -40.77 22.58 34.76
N LEU A 86 -41.30 21.72 33.90
CA LEU A 86 -42.72 21.71 33.55
C LEU A 86 -43.61 21.43 34.76
N ILE A 87 -43.22 20.50 35.64
CA ILE A 87 -43.94 20.21 36.88
C ILE A 87 -43.96 21.43 37.81
N LEU A 88 -42.81 22.11 37.97
CA LEU A 88 -42.71 23.32 38.78
C LEU A 88 -43.57 24.46 38.22
N ILE A 89 -43.55 24.68 36.91
CA ILE A 89 -44.38 25.69 36.24
C ILE A 89 -45.86 25.36 36.43
N LYS A 90 -46.27 24.10 36.25
CA LYS A 90 -47.65 23.66 36.45
C LYS A 90 -48.12 23.88 37.90
N ARG A 91 -47.24 23.61 38.88
CA ARG A 91 -47.51 23.89 40.30
C ARG A 91 -47.63 25.38 40.61
N ARG A 92 -46.89 26.24 39.91
CA ARG A 92 -46.97 27.70 40.09
C ARG A 92 -48.21 28.30 39.41
N LEU A 93 -48.63 27.78 38.27
CA LEU A 93 -49.79 28.26 37.51
C LEU A 93 -51.13 27.77 38.06
N LYS A 94 -51.13 26.68 38.83
CA LYS A 94 -52.29 26.21 39.58
C LYS A 94 -52.05 26.44 41.08
N PRO A 95 -52.12 27.70 41.57
CA PRO A 95 -52.18 27.92 43.00
C PRO A 95 -53.46 27.23 43.49
N ASN A 96 -53.28 26.40 44.51
CA ASN A 96 -54.32 25.55 45.09
C ASN A 96 -55.58 26.32 45.45
#